data_AF-A0A292RAW0-F1
#
_entry.id   AF-A0A292RAW0-F1
#
_cell.length_a   1.000
_cell.length_b   1.000
_cell.length_c   1.000
_cell.angle_alpha   90.00
_cell.angle_beta   90.00
_cell.angle_gamma   90.00
#
_symmetry.space_group_name_H-M   'P 1'
#
loop_
_entity.id
_entity.type
_entity.pdbx_description
1 polymer ?
#
loop_
_entity_poly.entity_id
_entity_poly.type
_entity_poly.pdbx_seq_one_letter_code
_entity_poly.pdbx_strand_id
1 'polypeptide(L)'
;MTMQLVVPAQDTNLTFLYINGSNNNDTKMKDWYIRGVNKLHPVMKKKFEKNSTIKKWSKDNTLVIEEKPQIFFWGYNSKTDLDFVKDRLNISKAYSSTLAYEVRSLLTQFLHDAIWVQKTHNMLPILDELNDEVKEQAENGQNVILFGYSAGSFVTYQYLMYKMPYINLENLFKALNVDDEFLKFAQEHPQKDTCLSAISYDKGNLGVLTNTGHLVLNQNINKLKENYLKMDESTDKFCAPKGYVRGVVNFASPVPLFYSDMADPNYDFNFYNKYLVKYVLENGVYFLTVNFREDPLGFPSSRNLTNNQIEERLGFELNNPTGVIYDHSSVWSRRSALFAHTSYWSARGTFANGVVKSFVNGTKFQYDTKYQNKVLKKKSKKSEV
;
A
#
# COMPACT_ATOMS: atom_id res chain seq x y z
N MET A 1 -39.29 6.59 10.92
CA MET A 1 -39.08 5.14 11.13
C MET A 1 -38.64 4.57 9.79
N THR A 2 -37.35 4.67 9.49
CA THR A 2 -36.78 4.30 8.18
C THR A 2 -36.46 2.82 8.21
N MET A 3 -37.18 2.04 7.41
CA MET A 3 -36.91 0.61 7.24
C MET A 3 -35.53 0.43 6.61
N GLN A 4 -34.59 -0.08 7.41
CA GLN A 4 -33.37 -0.68 6.89
C GLN A 4 -33.76 -1.99 6.20
N LEU A 5 -33.71 -1.98 4.86
CA LEU A 5 -33.75 -3.21 4.07
C LEU A 5 -32.50 -4.03 4.43
N VAL A 6 -32.71 -5.11 5.18
CA VAL A 6 -31.70 -6.15 5.40
C VAL A 6 -31.51 -6.86 4.06
N VAL A 7 -30.47 -6.47 3.34
CA VAL A 7 -29.99 -7.21 2.16
C VAL A 7 -29.49 -8.57 2.66
N PRO A 8 -29.96 -9.70 2.10
CA PRO A 8 -29.47 -11.00 2.51
C PRO A 8 -27.96 -11.10 2.23
N ALA A 9 -27.20 -11.59 3.20
CA ALA A 9 -25.75 -11.74 3.11
C ALA A 9 -25.38 -12.70 1.98
N GLN A 10 -25.05 -12.15 0.82
CA GLN A 10 -24.38 -12.88 -0.25
C GLN A 10 -22.91 -12.99 0.14
N ASP A 11 -22.31 -14.19 0.01
CA ASP A 11 -20.87 -14.34 0.18
C ASP A 11 -20.16 -13.36 -0.76
N THR A 12 -19.36 -12.46 -0.20
CA THR A 12 -18.52 -11.52 -0.96
C THR A 12 -17.17 -12.17 -1.23
N ASN A 13 -16.73 -12.16 -2.48
CA ASN A 13 -15.45 -12.79 -2.80
C ASN A 13 -14.28 -11.90 -2.39
N LEU A 14 -13.13 -12.51 -2.14
CA LEU A 14 -11.87 -11.87 -1.78
C LEU A 14 -10.81 -12.21 -2.83
N THR A 15 -10.50 -11.22 -3.64
CA THR A 15 -9.49 -11.29 -4.69
C THR A 15 -8.12 -10.93 -4.12
N PHE A 16 -7.13 -11.78 -4.39
CA PHE A 16 -5.72 -11.43 -4.19
C PHE A 16 -5.18 -10.89 -5.52
N LEU A 17 -4.90 -9.58 -5.56
CA LEU A 17 -4.37 -8.88 -6.73
C LEU A 17 -2.87 -8.69 -6.54
N TYR A 18 -2.08 -9.42 -7.31
CA TYR A 18 -0.62 -9.44 -7.22
C TYR A 18 -0.01 -8.40 -8.16
N ILE A 19 0.79 -7.51 -7.60
CA ILE A 19 1.45 -6.41 -8.31
C ILE A 19 2.93 -6.75 -8.46
N ASN A 20 3.44 -6.71 -9.70
CA ASN A 20 4.84 -7.04 -9.95
C ASN A 20 5.78 -5.97 -9.36
N GLY A 21 7.02 -6.38 -9.13
CA GLY A 21 8.12 -5.50 -8.74
C GLY A 21 9.24 -5.51 -9.77
N SER A 22 10.42 -5.10 -9.30
CA SER A 22 11.62 -4.92 -10.12
C SER A 22 11.97 -6.15 -10.94
N ASN A 23 12.62 -5.91 -12.09
CA ASN A 23 13.22 -6.91 -12.97
C ASN A 23 12.19 -7.74 -13.74
N ASN A 24 11.01 -7.18 -14.05
CA ASN A 24 10.00 -7.82 -14.90
C ASN A 24 9.71 -6.99 -16.16
N ASN A 25 10.73 -6.71 -16.94
CA ASN A 25 10.63 -5.73 -18.04
C ASN A 25 10.72 -6.39 -19.42
N ASP A 26 10.82 -7.72 -19.45
CA ASP A 26 10.77 -8.53 -20.67
C ASP A 26 9.76 -9.70 -20.52
N THR A 27 9.47 -10.37 -21.63
CA THR A 27 8.51 -11.50 -21.66
C THR A 27 8.93 -12.65 -20.75
N LYS A 28 10.23 -12.96 -20.69
CA LYS A 28 10.75 -14.06 -19.86
C LYS A 28 10.47 -13.80 -18.38
N MET A 29 10.67 -12.56 -17.94
CA MET A 29 10.47 -12.15 -16.56
C MET A 29 8.98 -11.97 -16.22
N LYS A 30 8.16 -11.45 -17.15
CA LYS A 30 6.70 -11.49 -17.03
C LYS A 30 6.21 -12.92 -16.78
N ASP A 31 6.64 -13.87 -17.61
CA ASP A 31 6.25 -15.27 -17.46
C ASP A 31 6.78 -15.89 -16.16
N TRP A 32 7.98 -15.51 -15.73
CA TRP A 32 8.54 -15.94 -14.44
C TRP A 32 7.66 -15.47 -13.28
N TYR A 33 7.25 -14.21 -13.29
CA TYR A 33 6.37 -13.63 -12.28
C TYR A 33 5.01 -14.32 -12.26
N ILE A 34 4.35 -14.46 -13.42
CA ILE A 34 3.05 -15.13 -13.55
C ILE A 34 3.13 -16.58 -13.05
N ARG A 35 4.18 -17.34 -13.43
CA ARG A 35 4.40 -18.70 -12.92
C ARG A 35 4.63 -18.72 -11.41
N GLY A 36 5.31 -17.71 -10.87
CA GLY A 36 5.52 -17.54 -9.43
C GLY A 36 4.19 -17.36 -8.69
N VAL A 37 3.35 -16.44 -9.16
CA VAL A 37 2.02 -16.15 -8.61
C VAL A 37 1.11 -17.38 -8.67
N ASN A 38 1.02 -18.05 -9.83
CA ASN A 38 0.19 -19.25 -9.99
C ASN A 38 0.62 -20.43 -9.10
N LYS A 39 1.89 -20.48 -8.68
CA LYS A 39 2.37 -21.46 -7.69
C LYS A 39 2.14 -21.00 -6.25
N LEU A 40 2.22 -19.70 -5.97
CA LEU A 40 2.06 -19.12 -4.65
C LEU A 40 0.59 -19.10 -4.22
N HIS A 41 -0.30 -18.63 -5.09
CA HIS A 41 -1.68 -18.34 -4.76
C HIS A 41 -2.44 -19.54 -4.13
N PRO A 42 -2.39 -20.76 -4.69
CA PRO A 42 -3.04 -21.93 -4.07
C PRO A 42 -2.50 -22.25 -2.68
N VAL A 43 -1.21 -22.00 -2.44
CA VAL A 43 -0.58 -22.16 -1.12
C VAL A 43 -1.07 -21.09 -0.16
N MET A 44 -1.17 -19.84 -0.62
CA MET A 44 -1.69 -18.72 0.18
C MET A 44 -3.14 -18.98 0.60
N LYS A 45 -4.03 -19.26 -0.36
CA LYS A 45 -5.44 -19.62 -0.14
C LYS A 45 -5.58 -20.72 0.89
N LYS A 46 -4.92 -21.87 0.67
CA LYS A 46 -4.93 -23.01 1.58
C LYS A 46 -4.46 -22.66 3.01
N LYS A 47 -3.51 -21.73 3.14
CA LYS A 47 -3.01 -21.31 4.47
C LYS A 47 -3.97 -20.38 5.18
N PHE A 48 -4.63 -19.48 4.47
CA PHE A 48 -5.69 -18.64 5.01
C PHE A 48 -6.88 -19.50 5.49
N GLU A 49 -7.39 -20.38 4.63
CA GLU A 49 -8.57 -21.21 4.91
C GLU A 49 -8.38 -22.22 6.06
N LYS A 50 -7.14 -22.70 6.25
CA LYS A 50 -6.82 -23.66 7.32
C LYS A 50 -6.50 -22.99 8.66
N ASN A 51 -6.24 -21.69 8.70
CA ASN A 51 -5.97 -21.00 9.95
C ASN A 51 -7.29 -20.69 10.66
N SER A 52 -7.47 -21.17 11.89
CA SER A 52 -8.74 -21.03 12.62
C SER A 52 -9.14 -19.58 12.89
N THR A 53 -8.18 -18.70 13.19
CA THR A 53 -8.45 -17.27 13.42
C THR A 53 -8.88 -16.58 12.13
N ILE A 54 -8.17 -16.83 11.03
CA ILE A 54 -8.52 -16.25 9.73
C ILE A 54 -9.84 -16.82 9.23
N LYS A 55 -10.07 -18.13 9.34
CA LYS A 55 -11.34 -18.76 8.97
C LYS A 55 -12.53 -18.14 9.71
N LYS A 56 -12.35 -17.82 11.01
CA LYS A 56 -13.37 -17.08 11.77
C LYS A 56 -13.56 -15.68 11.18
N TRP A 57 -12.49 -14.92 11.00
CA TRP A 57 -12.55 -13.57 10.42
C TRP A 57 -13.22 -13.56 9.03
N SER A 58 -12.85 -14.47 8.14
CA SER A 58 -13.46 -14.63 6.82
C SER A 58 -14.95 -14.95 6.93
N LYS A 59 -15.35 -15.84 7.85
CA LYS A 59 -16.77 -16.14 8.09
C LYS A 59 -17.54 -14.92 8.61
N ASP A 60 -16.97 -14.22 9.59
CA ASP A 60 -17.58 -13.03 10.19
C ASP A 60 -17.72 -11.88 9.17
N ASN A 61 -16.92 -11.90 8.09
CA ASN A 61 -16.96 -10.93 7.00
C ASN A 61 -17.57 -11.52 5.70
N THR A 62 -18.11 -12.75 5.71
CA THR A 62 -18.64 -13.43 4.52
C THR A 62 -17.67 -13.37 3.31
N LEU A 63 -16.39 -13.69 3.56
CA LEU A 63 -15.31 -13.63 2.56
C LEU A 63 -14.90 -15.02 2.07
N VAL A 64 -14.95 -15.22 0.75
CA VAL A 64 -14.44 -16.42 0.07
C VAL A 64 -13.26 -16.03 -0.83
N ILE A 65 -12.09 -16.63 -0.61
CA ILE A 65 -10.91 -16.33 -1.43
C ILE A 65 -11.11 -16.97 -2.81
N GLU A 66 -10.93 -16.17 -3.86
CA GLU A 66 -10.98 -16.63 -5.24
C GLU A 66 -10.00 -17.77 -5.53
N GLU A 67 -10.35 -18.68 -6.42
CA GLU A 67 -9.46 -19.80 -6.81
C GLU A 67 -8.32 -19.33 -7.73
N LYS A 68 -8.57 -18.29 -8.52
CA LYS A 68 -7.60 -17.72 -9.45
C LYS A 68 -7.07 -16.39 -8.91
N PRO A 69 -5.74 -16.15 -8.99
CA PRO A 69 -5.18 -14.85 -8.66
C PRO A 69 -5.51 -13.83 -9.74
N GLN A 70 -5.63 -12.55 -9.36
CA GLN A 70 -5.50 -11.44 -10.29
C GLN A 70 -4.06 -10.95 -10.33
N ILE A 71 -3.59 -10.55 -11.50
CA ILE A 71 -2.19 -10.15 -11.71
C ILE A 71 -2.17 -8.79 -12.42
N PHE A 72 -1.66 -7.78 -11.72
CA PHE A 72 -1.39 -6.47 -12.28
C PHE A 72 0.09 -6.36 -12.65
N PHE A 73 0.36 -6.10 -13.93
CA PHE A 73 1.70 -6.11 -14.49
C PHE A 73 2.07 -4.80 -15.19
N TRP A 74 2.92 -3.98 -14.56
CA TRP A 74 3.38 -2.69 -15.08
C TRP A 74 4.84 -2.71 -15.57
N GLY A 75 5.57 -3.81 -15.36
CA GLY A 75 7.03 -3.84 -15.57
C GLY A 75 7.51 -3.54 -17.00
N TYR A 76 6.65 -3.66 -18.03
CA TYR A 76 7.00 -3.24 -19.39
C TYR A 76 7.19 -1.74 -19.52
N ASN A 77 6.53 -0.93 -18.67
CA ASN A 77 6.54 0.53 -18.79
C ASN A 77 7.93 1.12 -18.51
N SER A 78 8.78 0.43 -17.74
CA SER A 78 10.15 0.87 -17.43
C SER A 78 11.22 0.25 -18.33
N LYS A 79 10.85 -0.57 -19.33
CA LYS A 79 11.80 -1.33 -20.15
C LYS A 79 12.82 -0.45 -20.87
N THR A 80 12.35 0.60 -21.56
CA THR A 80 13.22 1.48 -22.36
C THR A 80 14.30 2.13 -21.51
N ASP A 81 13.94 2.64 -20.33
CA ASP A 81 14.89 3.26 -19.41
C ASP A 81 15.85 2.23 -18.80
N LEU A 82 15.37 1.02 -18.51
CA LEU A 82 16.22 -0.05 -18.02
C LEU A 82 17.26 -0.48 -19.07
N ASP A 83 16.87 -0.58 -20.34
CA ASP A 83 17.77 -0.95 -21.43
C ASP A 83 18.85 0.14 -21.62
N PHE A 84 18.49 1.43 -21.53
CA PHE A 84 19.47 2.52 -21.50
C PHE A 84 20.46 2.39 -20.34
N VAL A 85 19.99 2.09 -19.12
CA VAL A 85 20.88 1.92 -17.96
C VAL A 85 21.78 0.70 -18.12
N LYS A 86 21.28 -0.41 -18.68
CA LYS A 86 22.08 -1.60 -18.97
C LYS A 86 23.19 -1.32 -19.98
N ASP A 87 22.93 -0.50 -21.01
CA ASP A 87 23.95 -0.10 -21.97
C ASP A 87 25.08 0.69 -21.30
N ARG A 88 24.74 1.62 -20.40
CA ARG A 88 25.76 2.35 -19.61
C ARG A 88 26.52 1.45 -18.66
N LEU A 89 25.83 0.50 -18.02
CA LEU A 89 26.46 -0.51 -17.18
C LEU A 89 27.43 -1.39 -17.98
N ASN A 90 27.08 -1.76 -19.21
CA ASN A 90 27.95 -2.56 -20.09
C ASN A 90 29.26 -1.85 -20.42
N ILE A 91 29.25 -0.52 -20.60
CA ILE A 91 30.48 0.27 -20.78
C ILE A 91 31.41 0.11 -19.56
N SER A 92 30.83 -0.02 -18.35
CA SER A 92 31.63 -0.20 -17.14
C SER A 92 32.47 -1.47 -17.09
N LYS A 93 32.14 -2.49 -17.90
CA LYS A 93 32.96 -3.71 -18.05
C LYS A 93 34.39 -3.40 -18.47
N ALA A 94 34.60 -2.34 -19.25
CA ALA A 94 35.91 -1.99 -19.79
C ALA A 94 36.88 -1.44 -18.72
N TYR A 95 36.38 -0.92 -17.60
CA TYR A 95 37.19 -0.25 -16.59
C TYR A 95 36.94 -0.73 -15.14
N SER A 96 36.11 -1.76 -14.95
CA SER A 96 35.73 -2.27 -13.62
C SER A 96 36.19 -3.70 -13.43
N SER A 97 36.54 -4.08 -12.19
CA SER A 97 36.72 -5.49 -11.86
C SER A 97 35.42 -6.28 -12.05
N THR A 98 35.52 -7.57 -12.36
CA THR A 98 34.35 -8.45 -12.57
C THR A 98 33.39 -8.41 -11.39
N LEU A 99 33.91 -8.48 -10.16
CA LEU A 99 33.09 -8.41 -8.95
C LEU A 99 32.35 -7.08 -8.82
N ALA A 100 33.01 -5.95 -9.10
CA ALA A 100 32.37 -4.64 -9.05
C ALA A 100 31.27 -4.51 -10.12
N TYR A 101 31.50 -5.04 -11.32
CA TYR A 101 30.51 -5.08 -12.38
C TYR A 101 29.28 -5.93 -11.98
N GLU A 102 29.49 -7.12 -11.42
CA GLU A 102 28.41 -8.01 -10.97
C GLU A 102 27.57 -7.36 -9.88
N VAL A 103 28.21 -6.73 -8.88
CA VAL A 103 27.52 -6.00 -7.81
C VAL A 103 26.71 -4.83 -8.38
N ARG A 104 27.28 -4.04 -9.29
CA ARG A 104 26.53 -2.94 -9.94
C ARG A 104 25.35 -3.48 -10.74
N SER A 105 25.53 -4.57 -11.48
CA SER A 105 24.45 -5.20 -12.23
C SER A 105 23.31 -5.64 -11.33
N LEU A 106 23.63 -6.27 -10.20
CA LEU A 106 22.66 -6.68 -9.19
C LEU A 106 21.89 -5.47 -8.62
N LEU A 107 22.61 -4.42 -8.20
CA LEU A 107 21.99 -3.20 -7.66
C LEU A 107 21.13 -2.50 -8.71
N THR A 108 21.60 -2.37 -9.94
CA THR A 108 20.82 -1.81 -11.06
C THR A 108 19.52 -2.59 -11.26
N GLN A 109 19.56 -3.91 -11.26
CA GLN A 109 18.37 -4.74 -11.45
C GLN A 109 17.33 -4.56 -10.34
N PHE A 110 17.77 -4.36 -9.09
CA PHE A 110 16.85 -4.19 -7.97
C PHE A 110 16.34 -2.77 -7.80
N LEU A 111 17.22 -1.77 -7.96
CA LEU A 111 16.93 -0.38 -7.64
C LEU A 111 16.36 0.41 -8.82
N HIS A 112 16.60 0.01 -10.07
CA HIS A 112 16.11 0.75 -11.24
C HIS A 112 14.59 0.97 -11.16
N ASP A 113 13.82 -0.11 -11.10
CA ASP A 113 12.37 -0.04 -11.13
C ASP A 113 11.79 0.61 -9.86
N ALA A 114 12.49 0.45 -8.72
CA ALA A 114 12.16 1.15 -7.48
C ALA A 114 12.29 2.67 -7.60
N ILE A 115 13.36 3.15 -8.23
CA ILE A 115 13.58 4.58 -8.48
C ILE A 115 12.66 5.09 -9.58
N TRP A 116 12.50 4.30 -10.65
CA TRP A 116 11.73 4.67 -11.83
C TRP A 116 10.26 4.87 -11.48
N VAL A 117 9.68 3.94 -10.71
CA VAL A 117 8.26 3.99 -10.33
C VAL A 117 7.96 5.14 -9.37
N GLN A 118 8.95 5.67 -8.65
CA GLN A 118 8.74 6.81 -7.74
C GLN A 118 8.64 8.17 -8.43
N LYS A 119 8.98 8.25 -9.71
CA LYS A 119 8.76 9.50 -10.47
C LYS A 119 7.27 9.67 -10.73
N THR A 120 6.71 10.83 -10.36
CA THR A 120 5.26 11.09 -10.44
C THR A 120 4.65 10.80 -11.81
N HIS A 121 5.33 11.17 -12.91
CA HIS A 121 4.85 10.92 -14.28
C HIS A 121 4.81 9.42 -14.65
N ASN A 122 5.55 8.58 -13.95
CA ASN A 122 5.50 7.12 -14.09
C ASN A 122 4.51 6.49 -13.12
N MET A 123 4.48 6.96 -11.87
CA MET A 123 3.62 6.42 -10.80
C MET A 123 2.13 6.62 -11.11
N LEU A 124 1.71 7.86 -11.41
CA LEU A 124 0.29 8.19 -11.48
C LEU A 124 -0.48 7.38 -12.54
N PRO A 125 0.04 7.18 -13.77
CA PRO A 125 -0.62 6.30 -14.74
C PRO A 125 -0.77 4.85 -14.24
N ILE A 126 0.26 4.30 -13.59
CA ILE A 126 0.21 2.94 -13.01
C ILE A 126 -0.87 2.84 -11.93
N LEU A 127 -1.02 3.89 -11.11
CA LEU A 127 -2.08 3.92 -10.10
C LEU A 127 -3.48 4.07 -10.70
N ASP A 128 -3.61 4.78 -11.83
CA ASP A 128 -4.87 4.90 -12.56
C ASP A 128 -5.28 3.53 -13.12
N GLU A 129 -4.38 2.84 -13.84
CA GLU A 129 -4.62 1.50 -14.37
C GLU A 129 -4.95 0.47 -13.26
N LEU A 130 -4.22 0.50 -12.14
CA LEU A 130 -4.51 -0.37 -11.00
C LEU A 130 -5.88 -0.05 -10.38
N ASN A 131 -6.29 1.22 -10.36
CA ASN A 131 -7.58 1.61 -9.81
C ASN A 131 -8.75 1.14 -10.66
N ASP A 132 -8.57 1.11 -11.98
CA ASP A 132 -9.56 0.57 -12.90
C ASP A 132 -9.77 -0.92 -12.66
N GLU A 133 -8.69 -1.70 -12.46
CA GLU A 133 -8.82 -3.12 -12.08
C GLU A 133 -9.54 -3.29 -10.73
N VAL A 134 -9.19 -2.49 -9.71
CA VAL A 134 -9.85 -2.56 -8.40
C VAL A 134 -11.35 -2.22 -8.49
N LYS A 135 -11.70 -1.23 -9.33
CA LYS A 135 -13.10 -0.88 -9.59
C LYS A 135 -13.85 -1.99 -10.29
N GLU A 136 -13.25 -2.63 -11.29
CA GLU A 136 -13.83 -3.80 -11.96
C GLU A 136 -14.09 -4.94 -10.96
N GLN A 137 -13.15 -5.21 -10.03
CA GLN A 137 -13.39 -6.20 -8.98
C GLN A 137 -14.57 -5.79 -8.09
N ALA A 138 -14.63 -4.52 -7.69
CA ALA A 138 -15.70 -4.01 -6.83
C ALA A 138 -17.09 -4.03 -7.50
N GLU A 139 -17.18 -3.70 -8.79
CA GLU A 139 -18.41 -3.80 -9.60
C GLU A 139 -18.93 -5.25 -9.65
N ASN A 140 -18.02 -6.22 -9.62
CA ASN A 140 -18.35 -7.65 -9.50
C ASN A 140 -18.62 -8.11 -8.05
N GLY A 141 -18.72 -7.19 -7.09
CA GLY A 141 -18.96 -7.49 -5.68
C GLY A 141 -17.76 -8.09 -4.95
N GLN A 142 -16.55 -7.96 -5.51
CA GLN A 142 -15.34 -8.57 -4.98
C GLN A 142 -14.49 -7.58 -4.19
N ASN A 143 -14.12 -7.98 -2.99
CA ASN A 143 -13.14 -7.29 -2.17
C ASN A 143 -11.72 -7.60 -2.64
N VAL A 144 -10.77 -6.69 -2.41
CA VAL A 144 -9.39 -6.83 -2.88
C VAL A 144 -8.38 -6.73 -1.73
N ILE A 145 -7.37 -7.60 -1.77
CA ILE A 145 -6.10 -7.39 -1.06
C ILE A 145 -4.99 -7.26 -2.10
N LEU A 146 -4.27 -6.14 -2.04
CA LEU A 146 -3.16 -5.84 -2.96
C LEU A 146 -1.87 -6.47 -2.43
N PHE A 147 -1.18 -7.25 -3.26
CA PHE A 147 0.09 -7.89 -2.92
C PHE A 147 1.25 -7.24 -3.69
N GLY A 148 1.95 -6.30 -3.04
CA GLY A 148 3.07 -5.58 -3.61
C GLY A 148 4.40 -6.30 -3.40
N TYR A 149 4.98 -6.86 -4.47
CA TYR A 149 6.31 -7.46 -4.45
C TYR A 149 7.39 -6.44 -4.80
N SER A 150 8.45 -6.31 -4.00
CA SER A 150 9.63 -5.48 -4.33
C SER A 150 9.19 -4.05 -4.73
N ALA A 151 9.57 -3.52 -5.91
CA ALA A 151 9.08 -2.20 -6.35
C ALA A 151 7.54 -2.06 -6.39
N GLY A 152 6.80 -3.15 -6.51
CA GLY A 152 5.34 -3.16 -6.41
C GLY A 152 4.82 -2.75 -5.02
N SER A 153 5.65 -2.79 -3.96
CA SER A 153 5.28 -2.24 -2.65
C SER A 153 5.21 -0.71 -2.65
N PHE A 154 5.91 -0.04 -3.57
CA PHE A 154 5.74 1.41 -3.77
C PHE A 154 4.40 1.71 -4.43
N VAL A 155 4.01 0.89 -5.41
CA VAL A 155 2.71 1.00 -6.08
C VAL A 155 1.58 0.82 -5.07
N THR A 156 1.62 -0.20 -4.20
CA THR A 156 0.57 -0.38 -3.17
C THR A 156 0.52 0.75 -2.16
N TYR A 157 1.66 1.22 -1.67
CA TYR A 157 1.72 2.34 -0.73
C TYR A 157 1.19 3.63 -1.37
N GLN A 158 1.61 3.94 -2.59
CA GLN A 158 1.13 5.11 -3.32
C GLN A 158 -0.33 4.96 -3.75
N TYR A 159 -0.81 3.75 -4.04
CA TYR A 159 -2.23 3.48 -4.26
C TYR A 159 -3.06 3.83 -3.02
N LEU A 160 -2.63 3.38 -1.83
CA LEU A 160 -3.27 3.77 -0.59
C LEU A 160 -3.31 5.29 -0.43
N MET A 161 -2.19 5.97 -0.70
CA MET A 161 -2.07 7.42 -0.59
C MET A 161 -2.91 8.20 -1.60
N TYR A 162 -2.96 7.76 -2.86
CA TYR A 162 -3.56 8.54 -3.93
C TYR A 162 -5.00 8.18 -4.26
N LYS A 163 -5.42 6.95 -3.94
CA LYS A 163 -6.70 6.40 -4.37
C LYS A 163 -7.67 6.19 -3.23
N MET A 164 -7.22 5.89 -2.01
CA MET A 164 -8.15 5.64 -0.92
C MET A 164 -8.90 6.92 -0.53
N PRO A 165 -10.22 6.84 -0.29
CA PRO A 165 -11.04 8.02 -0.02
C PRO A 165 -10.95 8.44 1.46
N TYR A 166 -9.78 8.87 1.92
CA TYR A 166 -9.52 9.25 3.32
C TYR A 166 -9.56 10.76 3.61
N ILE A 167 -9.69 11.59 2.58
CA ILE A 167 -9.64 13.03 2.70
C ILE A 167 -11.06 13.55 2.96
N ASN A 168 -11.29 14.02 4.18
CA ASN A 168 -12.46 14.83 4.48
C ASN A 168 -12.20 16.29 4.07
N LEU A 169 -12.99 16.81 3.13
CA LEU A 169 -12.75 18.13 2.54
C LEU A 169 -12.90 19.28 3.54
N GLU A 170 -13.83 19.20 4.49
CA GLU A 170 -13.97 20.23 5.53
C GLU A 170 -12.73 20.31 6.42
N ASN A 171 -12.23 19.16 6.89
CA ASN A 171 -11.00 19.09 7.69
C ASN A 171 -9.78 19.57 6.91
N LEU A 172 -9.69 19.22 5.61
CA LEU A 172 -8.64 19.71 4.72
C LEU A 172 -8.66 21.24 4.64
N PHE A 173 -9.82 21.83 4.38
CA PHE A 173 -9.96 23.28 4.24
C PHE A 173 -9.66 24.03 5.54
N LYS A 174 -10.07 23.51 6.69
CA LYS A 174 -9.67 24.05 8.00
C LYS A 174 -8.16 24.02 8.18
N ALA A 175 -7.50 22.91 7.82
CA ALA A 175 -6.05 22.78 7.93
C ALA A 175 -5.29 23.71 6.96
N LEU A 176 -5.87 24.01 5.80
CA LEU A 176 -5.33 24.95 4.82
C LEU A 176 -5.64 26.42 5.15
N ASN A 177 -6.37 26.70 6.24
CA ASN A 177 -6.80 28.04 6.64
C ASN A 177 -7.47 28.82 5.49
N VAL A 178 -8.42 28.17 4.80
CA VAL A 178 -9.25 28.88 3.80
C VAL A 178 -10.12 29.95 4.45
N ASP A 179 -10.62 30.89 3.65
CA ASP A 179 -11.50 31.94 4.15
C ASP A 179 -12.83 31.40 4.73
N ASP A 180 -13.36 32.09 5.75
CA ASP A 180 -14.59 31.70 6.46
C ASP A 180 -15.81 31.62 5.52
N GLU A 181 -15.84 32.43 4.46
CA GLU A 181 -16.93 32.42 3.48
C GLU A 181 -16.93 31.10 2.70
N PHE A 182 -15.78 30.67 2.20
CA PHE A 182 -15.64 29.39 1.51
C PHE A 182 -15.86 28.21 2.44
N LEU A 183 -15.37 28.29 3.69
CA LEU A 183 -15.62 27.23 4.67
C LEU A 183 -17.12 27.06 4.94
N LYS A 184 -17.86 28.16 5.10
CA LYS A 184 -19.31 28.13 5.27
C LYS A 184 -20.02 27.57 4.03
N PHE A 185 -19.58 27.97 2.83
CA PHE A 185 -20.07 27.42 1.58
C PHE A 185 -19.88 25.89 1.51
N ALA A 186 -18.70 25.38 1.90
CA ALA A 186 -18.43 23.95 1.93
C ALA A 186 -19.31 23.20 2.95
N GLN A 187 -19.61 23.82 4.10
CA GLN A 187 -20.53 23.26 5.11
C GLN A 187 -21.99 23.21 4.64
N GLU A 188 -22.42 24.18 3.83
CA GLU A 188 -23.76 24.22 3.22
C GLU A 188 -23.90 23.20 2.07
N HIS A 189 -22.78 22.74 1.49
CA HIS A 189 -22.74 21.83 0.34
C HIS A 189 -21.85 20.60 0.58
N PRO A 190 -22.16 19.77 1.60
CA PRO A 190 -21.29 18.66 2.00
C PRO A 190 -21.05 17.69 0.86
N GLN A 191 -19.79 17.25 0.72
CA GLN A 191 -19.32 16.28 -0.26
C GLN A 191 -18.87 14.99 0.43
N LYS A 192 -18.77 13.89 -0.32
CA LYS A 192 -18.17 12.63 0.16
C LYS A 192 -16.71 12.83 0.56
N ASP A 193 -16.22 11.96 1.44
CA ASP A 193 -14.77 11.81 1.63
C ASP A 193 -14.12 11.41 0.29
N THR A 194 -12.98 12.01 -0.01
CA THR A 194 -12.33 11.91 -1.32
C THR A 194 -10.88 11.44 -1.19
N CYS A 195 -10.14 11.39 -2.28
CA CYS A 195 -8.75 10.95 -2.35
C CYS A 195 -7.86 12.00 -3.02
N LEU A 196 -6.56 11.86 -2.85
CA LEU A 196 -5.56 12.80 -3.37
C LEU A 196 -5.63 12.96 -4.91
N SER A 197 -5.93 11.87 -5.63
CA SER A 197 -6.11 11.93 -7.09
C SER A 197 -7.34 12.73 -7.51
N ALA A 198 -8.43 12.68 -6.73
CA ALA A 198 -9.64 13.40 -7.12
C ALA A 198 -9.50 14.91 -6.92
N ILE A 199 -8.65 15.35 -6.00
CA ILE A 199 -8.45 16.78 -5.71
C ILE A 199 -7.33 17.43 -6.54
N SER A 200 -6.54 16.64 -7.28
CA SER A 200 -5.40 17.13 -8.05
C SER A 200 -5.80 17.95 -9.27
N TYR A 201 -4.89 18.82 -9.71
CA TYR A 201 -5.08 19.80 -10.77
C TYR A 201 -5.56 19.20 -12.11
N ASP A 202 -4.97 18.07 -12.50
CA ASP A 202 -5.27 17.35 -13.74
C ASP A 202 -6.62 16.61 -13.71
N LYS A 203 -7.27 16.54 -12.55
CA LYS A 203 -8.48 15.76 -12.29
C LYS A 203 -9.60 16.66 -11.78
N GLY A 204 -9.98 16.60 -10.50
CA GLY A 204 -11.05 17.45 -9.95
C GLY A 204 -10.64 18.91 -9.74
N ASN A 205 -9.36 19.24 -9.90
CA ASN A 205 -8.86 20.61 -9.99
C ASN A 205 -9.21 21.50 -8.79
N LEU A 206 -9.20 20.94 -7.57
CA LEU A 206 -9.28 21.76 -6.36
C LEU A 206 -7.97 22.50 -6.10
N GLY A 207 -6.83 21.88 -6.45
CA GLY A 207 -5.53 22.49 -6.27
C GLY A 207 -4.39 21.70 -6.91
N VAL A 208 -3.19 22.25 -6.77
CA VAL A 208 -1.93 21.66 -7.24
C VAL A 208 -1.14 21.17 -6.03
N LEU A 209 -0.62 19.94 -6.09
CA LEU A 209 0.36 19.45 -5.12
C LEU A 209 1.74 19.95 -5.50
N THR A 210 2.41 20.66 -4.59
CA THR A 210 3.79 21.10 -4.76
C THR A 210 4.76 19.93 -4.64
N ASN A 211 6.02 20.14 -5.05
CA ASN A 211 7.09 19.15 -4.85
C ASN A 211 7.39 18.86 -3.37
N THR A 212 6.97 19.76 -2.46
CA THR A 212 7.07 19.55 -1.00
C THR A 212 5.85 18.87 -0.42
N GLY A 213 4.83 18.56 -1.24
CA GLY A 213 3.62 17.86 -0.80
C GLY A 213 2.50 18.78 -0.28
N HIS A 214 2.64 20.11 -0.38
CA HIS A 214 1.56 21.03 -0.02
C HIS A 214 0.51 21.10 -1.13
N LEU A 215 -0.77 21.10 -0.76
CA LEU A 215 -1.83 21.43 -1.70
C LEU A 215 -2.03 22.95 -1.73
N VAL A 216 -1.82 23.54 -2.89
CA VAL A 216 -2.17 24.94 -3.17
C VAL A 216 -3.51 24.95 -3.89
N LEU A 217 -4.55 25.46 -3.22
CA LEU A 217 -5.89 25.53 -3.80
C LEU A 217 -5.95 26.48 -5.00
N ASN A 218 -6.96 26.29 -5.84
CA ASN A 218 -7.24 27.17 -6.95
C ASN A 218 -7.53 28.59 -6.43
N GLN A 219 -6.70 29.54 -6.84
CA GLN A 219 -6.77 30.93 -6.39
C GLN A 219 -7.98 31.68 -6.97
N ASN A 220 -8.63 31.13 -8.01
CA ASN A 220 -9.91 31.65 -8.49
C ASN A 220 -11.05 31.02 -7.67
N ILE A 221 -11.57 31.77 -6.69
CA ILE A 221 -12.62 31.32 -5.76
C ILE A 221 -13.87 30.81 -6.51
N ASN A 222 -14.30 31.48 -7.58
CA ASN A 222 -15.46 31.03 -8.34
C ASN A 222 -15.21 29.67 -8.99
N LYS A 223 -14.00 29.47 -9.53
CA LYS A 223 -13.60 28.17 -10.08
C LYS A 223 -13.43 27.11 -9.00
N LEU A 224 -12.89 27.48 -7.84
CA LEU A 224 -12.77 26.58 -6.70
C LEU A 224 -14.16 26.11 -6.22
N LYS A 225 -15.13 27.01 -6.08
CA LYS A 225 -16.53 26.67 -5.74
C LYS A 225 -17.16 25.77 -6.80
N GLU A 226 -16.98 26.08 -8.09
CA GLU A 226 -17.49 25.24 -9.20
C GLU A 226 -16.90 23.82 -9.17
N ASN A 227 -15.58 23.71 -8.97
CA ASN A 227 -14.89 22.43 -8.90
C ASN A 227 -15.29 21.65 -7.64
N TYR A 228 -15.45 22.34 -6.50
CA TYR A 228 -15.93 21.76 -5.25
C TYR A 228 -17.30 21.09 -5.40
N LEU A 229 -18.24 21.72 -6.09
CA LEU A 229 -19.58 21.17 -6.33
C LEU A 229 -19.57 19.91 -7.21
N LYS A 230 -18.46 19.62 -7.90
CA LYS A 230 -18.26 18.43 -8.75
C LYS A 230 -17.40 17.35 -8.06
N MET A 231 -17.14 17.49 -6.75
CA MET A 231 -16.23 16.60 -6.06
C MET A 231 -16.74 15.18 -5.90
N ASP A 232 -18.05 14.98 -5.73
CA ASP A 232 -18.61 13.64 -5.70
C ASP A 232 -18.37 12.88 -7.03
N GLU A 233 -18.54 13.55 -8.17
CA GLU A 233 -18.25 12.97 -9.50
C GLU A 233 -16.76 12.63 -9.64
N SER A 234 -15.89 13.56 -9.24
CA SER A 234 -14.44 13.36 -9.28
C SER A 234 -14.00 12.22 -8.35
N THR A 235 -14.62 12.11 -7.18
CA THR A 235 -14.37 11.05 -6.20
C THR A 235 -14.75 9.69 -6.78
N ASP A 236 -15.96 9.57 -7.30
CA ASP A 236 -16.45 8.33 -7.89
C ASP A 236 -15.57 7.92 -9.10
N LYS A 237 -15.01 8.89 -9.84
CA LYS A 237 -14.14 8.62 -11.00
C LYS A 237 -12.69 8.28 -10.64
N PHE A 238 -12.08 8.91 -9.65
CA PHE A 238 -10.62 8.81 -9.44
C PHE A 238 -10.20 8.10 -8.17
N CYS A 239 -11.11 7.88 -7.23
CA CYS A 239 -10.82 7.19 -5.98
C CYS A 239 -11.13 5.69 -6.07
N ALA A 240 -10.56 4.95 -5.13
CA ALA A 240 -10.88 3.55 -4.89
C ALA A 240 -12.29 3.45 -4.30
N PRO A 241 -13.07 2.41 -4.68
CA PRO A 241 -14.41 2.20 -4.14
C PRO A 241 -14.34 1.94 -2.63
N LYS A 242 -15.08 2.75 -1.86
CA LYS A 242 -15.06 2.72 -0.39
C LYS A 242 -15.45 1.32 0.13
N GLY A 243 -14.61 0.76 1.00
CA GLY A 243 -14.88 -0.52 1.67
C GLY A 243 -14.44 -1.79 0.94
N TYR A 244 -14.06 -1.69 -0.35
CA TYR A 244 -13.68 -2.85 -1.18
C TYR A 244 -12.19 -3.21 -1.08
N VAL A 245 -11.31 -2.25 -0.81
CA VAL A 245 -9.89 -2.53 -0.54
C VAL A 245 -9.73 -2.91 0.93
N ARG A 246 -9.50 -4.21 1.21
CA ARG A 246 -9.42 -4.75 2.58
C ARG A 246 -8.00 -4.81 3.11
N GLY A 247 -7.00 -4.63 2.26
CA GLY A 247 -5.63 -4.51 2.71
C GLY A 247 -4.57 -4.51 1.62
N VAL A 248 -3.34 -4.32 2.08
CA VAL A 248 -2.12 -4.47 1.32
C VAL A 248 -1.16 -5.40 2.06
N VAL A 249 -0.46 -6.23 1.30
CA VAL A 249 0.63 -7.08 1.78
C VAL A 249 1.87 -6.76 0.97
N ASN A 250 2.79 -6.04 1.59
CA ASN A 250 4.07 -5.65 1.00
C ASN A 250 5.14 -6.66 1.39
N PHE A 251 5.90 -7.16 0.43
CA PHE A 251 6.93 -8.15 0.67
C PHE A 251 8.11 -7.97 -0.27
N ALA A 252 9.30 -8.38 0.20
CA ALA A 252 10.55 -7.92 -0.39
C ALA A 252 10.62 -6.38 -0.45
N SER A 253 9.98 -5.73 0.52
CA SER A 253 9.58 -4.32 0.48
C SER A 253 10.72 -3.42 0.94
N PRO A 254 11.18 -2.48 0.08
CA PRO A 254 12.16 -1.46 0.46
C PRO A 254 11.49 -0.15 0.91
N VAL A 255 10.18 -0.13 1.20
CA VAL A 255 9.43 1.10 1.54
C VAL A 255 10.13 1.98 2.58
N PRO A 256 10.59 1.46 3.75
CA PRO A 256 11.25 2.30 4.75
C PRO A 256 12.58 2.92 4.29
N LEU A 257 13.26 2.31 3.32
CA LEU A 257 14.51 2.84 2.78
C LEU A 257 14.25 4.11 1.94
N PHE A 258 13.21 4.09 1.12
CA PHE A 258 12.93 5.17 0.17
C PHE A 258 12.05 6.28 0.76
N TYR A 259 11.22 5.98 1.76
CA TYR A 259 10.40 6.96 2.46
C TYR A 259 10.91 7.21 3.88
N SER A 260 12.24 7.28 4.04
CA SER A 260 12.86 7.57 5.33
C SER A 260 12.62 9.01 5.78
N ASP A 261 12.28 9.90 4.85
CA ASP A 261 11.76 11.24 5.05
C ASP A 261 10.41 11.28 5.79
N MET A 262 9.65 10.17 5.85
CA MET A 262 8.48 10.06 6.76
C MET A 262 8.86 10.18 8.24
N ALA A 263 10.15 10.08 8.58
CA ALA A 263 10.64 10.37 9.93
C ALA A 263 10.96 11.87 10.15
N ASP A 264 11.03 12.67 9.09
CA ASP A 264 11.23 14.12 9.18
C ASP A 264 9.92 14.80 9.56
N PRO A 265 9.83 15.45 10.74
CA PRO A 265 8.61 16.11 11.18
C PRO A 265 8.17 17.28 10.27
N ASN A 266 9.09 17.83 9.45
CA ASN A 266 8.81 18.96 8.56
C ASN A 266 8.34 18.55 7.16
N TYR A 267 8.23 17.25 6.87
CA TYR A 267 7.76 16.79 5.57
C TYR A 267 6.23 16.76 5.52
N ASP A 268 5.59 17.64 4.76
CA ASP A 268 4.12 17.80 4.77
C ASP A 268 3.33 16.64 4.17
N PHE A 269 3.98 15.72 3.47
CA PHE A 269 3.37 14.43 3.14
C PHE A 269 2.97 13.65 4.42
N ASN A 270 3.53 14.01 5.57
CA ASN A 270 3.06 13.57 6.89
C ASN A 270 1.60 13.97 7.15
N PHE A 271 1.11 15.09 6.62
CA PHE A 271 -0.29 15.48 6.76
C PHE A 271 -1.23 14.42 6.17
N TYR A 272 -1.07 14.10 4.89
CA TYR A 272 -1.89 13.08 4.21
C TYR A 272 -1.66 11.68 4.77
N ASN A 273 -0.42 11.34 5.11
CA ASN A 273 -0.08 10.09 5.79
C ASN A 273 -0.84 9.93 7.12
N LYS A 274 -1.01 11.00 7.90
CA LYS A 274 -1.73 10.90 9.17
C LYS A 274 -3.18 10.50 8.96
N TYR A 275 -3.87 11.14 8.01
CA TYR A 275 -5.25 10.79 7.67
C TYR A 275 -5.36 9.42 7.01
N LEU A 276 -4.39 9.03 6.18
CA LEU A 276 -4.35 7.69 5.62
C LEU A 276 -4.22 6.62 6.71
N VAL A 277 -3.31 6.80 7.68
CA VAL A 277 -3.15 5.87 8.80
C VAL A 277 -4.43 5.79 9.63
N LYS A 278 -5.05 6.93 9.94
CA LYS A 278 -6.36 6.98 10.61
C LYS A 278 -7.40 6.19 9.82
N TYR A 279 -7.51 6.43 8.51
CA TYR A 279 -8.44 5.73 7.64
C TYR A 279 -8.21 4.22 7.64
N VAL A 280 -6.95 3.77 7.48
CA VAL A 280 -6.59 2.35 7.50
C VAL A 280 -7.08 1.67 8.77
N LEU A 281 -6.84 2.30 9.92
CA LEU A 281 -7.21 1.76 11.23
C LEU A 281 -8.73 1.82 11.47
N GLU A 282 -9.42 2.88 11.04
CA GLU A 282 -10.87 3.04 11.28
C GLU A 282 -11.75 2.26 10.30
N ASN A 283 -11.25 1.95 9.10
CA ASN A 283 -12.00 1.26 8.05
C ASN A 283 -11.63 -0.22 7.90
N GLY A 284 -10.98 -0.82 8.91
CA GLY A 284 -10.73 -2.26 8.92
C GLY A 284 -9.70 -2.74 7.89
N VAL A 285 -8.83 -1.85 7.40
CA VAL A 285 -7.85 -2.17 6.36
C VAL A 285 -6.60 -2.78 6.99
N TYR A 286 -6.09 -3.86 6.38
CA TYR A 286 -4.82 -4.48 6.77
C TYR A 286 -3.66 -3.87 5.98
N PHE A 287 -2.70 -3.24 6.64
CA PHE A 287 -1.44 -2.80 6.04
C PHE A 287 -0.30 -3.62 6.65
N LEU A 288 0.13 -4.64 5.89
CA LEU A 288 1.13 -5.60 6.35
C LEU A 288 2.42 -5.50 5.55
N THR A 289 3.55 -5.54 6.25
CA THR A 289 4.87 -5.75 5.65
C THR A 289 5.42 -7.11 6.08
N VAL A 290 5.82 -7.93 5.13
CA VAL A 290 6.28 -9.31 5.37
C VAL A 290 7.57 -9.55 4.59
N ASN A 291 8.70 -9.29 5.24
CA ASN A 291 10.01 -9.52 4.64
C ASN A 291 10.69 -10.75 5.23
N PHE A 292 11.52 -11.38 4.40
CA PHE A 292 12.47 -12.35 4.88
C PHE A 292 13.61 -11.66 5.62
N ARG A 293 14.01 -12.20 6.77
CA ARG A 293 15.10 -11.65 7.59
C ARG A 293 16.42 -11.54 6.82
N GLU A 294 16.66 -12.46 5.88
CA GLU A 294 17.89 -12.50 5.09
C GLU A 294 17.82 -11.62 3.84
N ASP A 295 16.67 -11.02 3.53
CA ASP A 295 16.49 -10.17 2.35
C ASP A 295 17.15 -8.80 2.57
N PRO A 296 18.25 -8.47 1.85
CA PRO A 296 18.97 -7.22 2.07
C PRO A 296 18.18 -5.98 1.60
N LEU A 297 17.09 -6.17 0.84
CA LEU A 297 16.23 -5.09 0.37
C LEU A 297 14.87 -5.06 1.09
N GLY A 298 14.57 -6.10 1.87
CA GLY A 298 13.40 -6.16 2.73
C GLY A 298 13.62 -5.35 4.01
N PHE A 299 13.54 -4.02 3.92
CA PHE A 299 13.78 -3.16 5.08
C PHE A 299 12.63 -3.24 6.09
N PRO A 300 12.92 -3.50 7.38
CA PRO A 300 11.89 -3.52 8.41
C PRO A 300 11.40 -2.10 8.71
N SER A 301 10.12 -1.96 9.06
CA SER A 301 9.71 -0.78 9.82
C SER A 301 10.35 -0.84 11.22
N SER A 302 10.73 0.32 11.77
CA SER A 302 11.52 0.40 13.01
C SER A 302 10.96 -0.46 14.15
N ARG A 303 9.66 -0.34 14.43
CA ARG A 303 8.90 -1.21 15.33
C ARG A 303 7.41 -1.12 15.04
N ASN A 304 6.69 -2.19 15.37
CA ASN A 304 5.24 -2.15 15.49
C ASN A 304 4.81 -1.23 16.64
N LEU A 305 3.75 -0.46 16.41
CA LEU A 305 3.18 0.50 17.35
C LEU A 305 1.77 0.10 17.74
N THR A 306 1.41 0.28 19.01
CA THR A 306 0.03 0.12 19.48
C THR A 306 -0.84 1.30 19.01
N ASN A 307 -2.17 1.18 19.08
CA ASN A 307 -3.07 2.29 18.75
C ASN A 307 -2.72 3.57 19.50
N ASN A 308 -2.51 3.51 20.82
CA ASN A 308 -2.15 4.69 21.62
C ASN A 308 -0.85 5.35 21.15
N GLN A 309 0.16 4.56 20.76
CA GLN A 309 1.42 5.09 20.24
C GLN A 309 1.26 5.69 18.84
N ILE A 310 0.29 5.19 18.06
CA ILE A 310 -0.07 5.76 16.77
C ILE A 310 -0.79 7.10 17.02
N GLU A 311 -1.81 7.15 17.87
CA GLU A 311 -2.54 8.37 18.24
C GLU A 311 -1.60 9.49 18.68
N GLU A 312 -0.64 9.18 19.58
CA GLU A 312 0.39 10.12 20.06
C GLU A 312 1.20 10.71 18.90
N ARG A 313 1.56 9.89 17.90
CA ARG A 313 2.32 10.34 16.72
C ARG A 313 1.48 11.09 15.70
N LEU A 314 0.21 10.70 15.56
CA LEU A 314 -0.70 11.33 14.62
C LEU A 314 -1.15 12.71 15.12
N GLY A 315 -1.32 12.84 16.43
CA GLY A 315 -2.01 13.97 17.06
C GLY A 315 -3.54 13.90 16.91
N PHE A 316 -4.08 12.69 16.67
CA PHE A 316 -5.51 12.43 16.51
C PHE A 316 -5.92 11.22 17.32
N GLU A 317 -7.14 11.24 17.86
CA GLU A 317 -7.79 10.06 18.44
C GLU A 317 -8.32 9.14 17.32
N LEU A 318 -8.27 7.83 17.55
CA LEU A 318 -8.83 6.81 16.67
C LEU A 318 -10.23 6.40 17.16
N ASN A 319 -11.20 6.46 16.26
CA ASN A 319 -12.59 6.12 16.51
C ASN A 319 -12.86 4.66 16.11
N ASN A 320 -13.09 3.80 17.11
CA ASN A 320 -13.40 2.38 16.90
C ASN A 320 -12.45 1.67 15.91
N PRO A 321 -11.12 1.73 16.12
CA PRO A 321 -10.18 1.15 15.17
C PRO A 321 -10.38 -0.36 15.04
N THR A 322 -10.44 -0.86 13.81
CA THR A 322 -10.55 -2.30 13.47
C THR A 322 -9.48 -2.78 12.47
N GLY A 323 -8.76 -1.86 11.82
CA GLY A 323 -7.67 -2.13 10.88
C GLY A 323 -6.34 -2.45 11.55
N VAL A 324 -5.38 -2.95 10.79
CA VAL A 324 -4.13 -3.48 11.34
C VAL A 324 -2.95 -2.94 10.57
N ILE A 325 -1.98 -2.35 11.27
CA ILE A 325 -0.67 -2.00 10.71
C ILE A 325 0.37 -2.88 11.38
N TYR A 326 1.07 -3.73 10.62
CA TYR A 326 2.01 -4.68 11.20
C TYR A 326 3.15 -5.07 10.27
N ASP A 327 4.36 -4.96 10.80
CA ASP A 327 5.60 -5.45 10.19
C ASP A 327 6.03 -6.78 10.80
N HIS A 328 6.28 -7.73 9.90
CA HIS A 328 6.81 -9.06 10.16
C HIS A 328 8.05 -9.31 9.30
N SER A 329 9.02 -8.41 9.36
CA SER A 329 10.29 -8.49 8.61
C SER A 329 11.34 -9.39 9.27
N SER A 330 10.88 -10.47 9.91
CA SER A 330 11.75 -11.45 10.61
C SER A 330 11.49 -12.90 10.18
N VAL A 331 10.78 -13.09 9.06
CA VAL A 331 10.46 -14.42 8.54
C VAL A 331 11.76 -15.08 8.04
N TRP A 332 12.11 -16.24 8.57
CA TRP A 332 13.34 -16.93 8.18
C TRP A 332 13.14 -17.71 6.88
N SER A 333 13.72 -17.24 5.78
CA SER A 333 13.64 -17.88 4.45
C SER A 333 14.49 -19.16 4.36
N ARG A 334 15.51 -19.26 5.21
CA ARG A 334 16.61 -20.25 5.12
C ARG A 334 17.38 -20.18 3.80
N ARG A 335 17.39 -19.02 3.14
CA ARG A 335 18.21 -18.70 1.98
C ARG A 335 19.31 -17.73 2.38
N SER A 336 20.40 -17.71 1.64
CA SER A 336 21.43 -16.68 1.81
C SER A 336 20.92 -15.32 1.31
N ALA A 337 21.57 -14.24 1.74
CA ALA A 337 21.19 -12.87 1.37
C ALA A 337 21.15 -12.64 -0.15
N LEU A 338 22.01 -13.33 -0.91
CA LEU A 338 22.06 -13.26 -2.38
C LEU A 338 20.78 -13.76 -3.06
N PHE A 339 20.06 -14.69 -2.43
CA PHE A 339 18.87 -15.32 -3.02
C PHE A 339 17.58 -15.00 -2.26
N ALA A 340 17.67 -14.43 -1.06
CA ALA A 340 16.53 -14.18 -0.20
C ALA A 340 15.48 -13.30 -0.90
N HIS A 341 15.90 -12.23 -1.56
CA HIS A 341 15.00 -11.27 -2.23
C HIS A 341 14.09 -11.91 -3.29
N THR A 342 14.58 -12.88 -4.06
CA THR A 342 13.80 -13.55 -5.11
C THR A 342 13.15 -14.84 -4.62
N SER A 343 13.44 -15.26 -3.38
CA SER A 343 13.01 -16.57 -2.86
C SER A 343 11.56 -16.64 -2.41
N TYR A 344 10.79 -15.53 -2.39
CA TYR A 344 9.39 -15.55 -1.95
C TYR A 344 8.53 -16.55 -2.76
N TRP A 345 8.87 -16.75 -4.03
CA TRP A 345 8.22 -17.70 -4.93
C TRP A 345 8.64 -19.15 -4.68
N SER A 346 9.92 -19.38 -4.39
CA SER A 346 10.47 -20.73 -4.17
C SER A 346 10.23 -21.21 -2.74
N ALA A 347 10.27 -20.31 -1.76
CA ALA A 347 9.93 -20.52 -0.36
C ALA A 347 8.46 -20.16 -0.04
N ARG A 348 7.56 -20.32 -1.02
CA ARG A 348 6.13 -19.95 -0.94
C ARG A 348 5.41 -20.45 0.31
N GLY A 349 5.73 -21.65 0.80
CA GLY A 349 5.13 -22.18 2.04
C GLY A 349 5.54 -21.39 3.28
N THR A 350 6.81 -21.00 3.38
CA THR A 350 7.34 -20.15 4.44
C THR A 350 6.74 -18.74 4.34
N PHE A 351 6.71 -18.17 3.15
CA PHE A 351 6.13 -16.85 2.92
C PHE A 351 4.64 -16.81 3.27
N ALA A 352 3.83 -17.73 2.75
CA ALA A 352 2.40 -17.80 3.04
C ALA A 352 2.10 -17.99 4.54
N ASN A 353 2.91 -18.81 5.23
CA ASN A 353 2.83 -18.90 6.69
C ASN A 353 3.18 -17.57 7.39
N GLY A 354 4.16 -16.84 6.85
CA GLY A 354 4.55 -15.50 7.32
C GLY A 354 3.39 -14.52 7.23
N VAL A 355 2.74 -14.43 6.07
CA VAL A 355 1.56 -13.58 5.82
C VAL A 355 0.42 -13.92 6.79
N VAL A 356 0.00 -15.18 6.86
CA VAL A 356 -1.07 -15.62 7.80
C VAL A 356 -0.73 -15.28 9.26
N LYS A 357 0.53 -15.46 9.66
CA LYS A 357 0.98 -15.05 10.99
C LYS A 357 0.92 -13.54 11.19
N SER A 358 1.23 -12.74 10.16
CA SER A 358 1.13 -11.27 10.23
C SER A 358 -0.31 -10.81 10.43
N PHE A 359 -1.29 -11.41 9.75
CA PHE A 359 -2.70 -11.15 10.02
C PHE A 359 -3.03 -11.44 11.50
N VAL A 360 -2.77 -12.67 11.96
CA VAL A 360 -3.16 -13.09 13.32
C VAL A 360 -2.42 -12.31 14.41
N ASN A 361 -1.10 -12.17 14.27
CA ASN A 361 -0.28 -11.49 15.28
C ASN A 361 -0.45 -9.97 15.21
N GLY A 362 -0.72 -9.41 14.04
CA GLY A 362 -1.03 -8.00 13.86
C GLY A 362 -2.31 -7.62 14.58
N THR A 363 -3.41 -8.36 14.34
CA THR A 363 -4.67 -8.13 15.05
C THR A 363 -4.49 -8.25 16.57
N LYS A 364 -3.77 -9.27 17.05
CA LYS A 364 -3.46 -9.40 18.48
C LYS A 364 -2.60 -8.25 19.00
N PHE A 365 -1.61 -7.82 18.24
CA PHE A 365 -0.76 -6.71 18.64
C PHE A 365 -1.53 -5.39 18.71
N GLN A 366 -2.51 -5.18 17.84
CA GLN A 366 -3.32 -3.97 17.85
C GLN A 366 -4.37 -3.97 18.99
N TYR A 367 -4.95 -5.13 19.31
CA TYR A 367 -6.17 -5.22 20.13
C TYR A 367 -6.11 -6.11 21.39
N ASP A 368 -5.04 -6.88 21.61
CA ASP A 368 -4.87 -7.71 22.82
C ASP A 368 -3.75 -7.16 23.71
N THR A 369 -4.13 -6.47 24.79
CA THR A 369 -3.20 -5.87 25.76
C THR A 369 -2.28 -6.89 26.43
N LYS A 370 -2.74 -8.13 26.65
CA LYS A 370 -1.89 -9.20 27.21
C LYS A 370 -0.80 -9.59 26.22
N TYR A 371 -1.17 -9.69 24.93
CA TYR A 371 -0.22 -9.98 23.86
C TYR A 371 0.77 -8.82 23.65
N GLN A 372 0.30 -7.57 23.62
CA GLN A 372 1.14 -6.37 23.56
C GLN A 372 2.21 -6.38 24.66
N ASN A 373 1.79 -6.54 25.91
CA ASN A 373 2.69 -6.58 27.07
C ASN A 373 3.74 -7.70 26.96
N LYS A 374 3.36 -8.87 26.45
CA LYS A 374 4.29 -9.99 26.22
C LYS A 374 5.35 -9.64 25.16
N VAL A 375 4.95 -9.02 24.06
CA VAL A 375 5.85 -8.67 22.95
C VAL A 375 6.78 -7.52 23.35
N LEU A 376 6.25 -6.47 24.00
CA LEU A 376 7.02 -5.30 24.41
C LEU A 376 8.04 -5.63 25.51
N LYS A 377 7.66 -6.44 26.53
CA LYS A 377 8.60 -6.91 27.58
C LYS A 377 9.69 -7.83 27.04
N LYS A 378 9.43 -8.58 25.97
CA LYS A 378 10.44 -9.44 25.33
C LYS A 378 11.48 -8.62 24.57
N LYS A 379 11.09 -7.46 24.00
CA LYS A 379 12.04 -6.54 23.35
C LYS A 379 12.94 -5.85 24.37
N SER A 380 12.41 -5.36 25.50
CA SER A 380 13.25 -4.70 26.52
C SER A 380 14.39 -5.58 27.02
N LYS A 381 14.16 -6.90 27.19
CA LYS A 381 15.20 -7.87 27.59
C LYS A 381 16.26 -8.19 26.53
N LYS A 382 16.03 -7.84 25.26
CA LYS A 382 16.95 -8.14 24.14
C LYS A 382 17.66 -6.91 23.59
N SER A 383 17.25 -5.72 24.01
CA SER A 383 17.87 -4.43 23.67
C SER A 383 18.86 -3.94 24.74
N GLU A 384 19.16 -4.77 25.74
CA GLU A 384 20.31 -4.61 26.66
C GLU A 384 21.50 -5.49 26.18
N VAL A 385 21.95 -5.33 24.94
CA VAL A 385 23.31 -5.73 24.48
C VAL A 385 23.76 -4.81 23.37
#